data_AF-A0A1G1G480-F1
#
_entry.id   AF-A0A1G1G480-F1
#
_cell.length_a   1.000
_cell.length_b   1.000
_cell.length_c   1.000
_cell.angle_alpha   90.00
_cell.angle_beta   90.00
_cell.angle_gamma   90.00
#
_symmetry.space_group_name_H-M   'P 1'
#
loop_
_entity.id
_entity.type
_entity.pdbx_description
1 polymer ?
#
loop_
_entity_poly.entity_id
_entity_poly.type
_entity_poly.pdbx_seq_one_letter_code
_entity_poly.pdbx_strand_id
1 'polypeptide(L)'
;MSRLDVDRVCSVTNANFDRILSVVVKYLGESRVGGCVCEKCVKSLIADALNVLPTHYYADQTREQAVGSPWVLVENAVAETVEKHQARVCKRLAGIEG
;
A
#
# COMPACT_ATOMS: atom_id res chain seq x y z
N MET A 1 17.92 12.04 -36.50
CA MET A 1 16.74 11.40 -35.90
C MET A 1 17.21 10.10 -35.25
N SER A 2 17.54 10.13 -33.97
CA SER A 2 17.93 8.92 -33.22
C SER A 2 16.68 8.10 -32.91
N ARG A 3 16.64 6.86 -33.41
CA ARG A 3 15.65 5.84 -33.02
C ARG A 3 15.70 5.69 -31.50
N LEU A 4 14.55 5.83 -30.83
CA LEU A 4 14.42 5.41 -29.45
C LEU A 4 14.55 3.89 -29.43
N ASP A 5 15.55 3.36 -28.72
CA ASP A 5 15.65 1.93 -28.41
C ASP A 5 14.48 1.55 -27.51
N VAL A 6 13.41 1.01 -28.11
CA VAL A 6 12.16 0.61 -27.43
C VAL A 6 12.36 -0.69 -26.63
N ASP A 7 13.50 -1.36 -26.76
CA ASP A 7 13.79 -2.65 -26.11
C ASP A 7 14.31 -2.53 -24.67
N ARG A 8 14.46 -1.32 -24.13
CA ARG A 8 14.84 -1.14 -22.73
C ARG A 8 13.61 -1.29 -21.85
N VAL A 9 13.47 -2.45 -21.19
CA VAL A 9 12.43 -2.70 -20.19
C VAL A 9 12.55 -1.64 -19.07
N CYS A 10 11.69 -0.64 -19.13
CA CYS A 10 11.60 0.42 -18.12
C CYS A 10 10.58 -0.04 -17.07
N SER A 11 11.05 -0.41 -15.87
CA SER A 11 10.17 -0.70 -14.75
C SER A 11 9.73 0.63 -14.11
N VAL A 12 8.43 0.79 -13.87
CA VAL A 12 7.87 1.94 -13.16
C VAL A 12 7.27 1.44 -11.86
N THR A 13 7.74 1.98 -10.73
CA THR A 13 7.40 1.51 -9.39
C THR A 13 6.80 2.64 -8.57
N ASN A 14 5.80 2.34 -7.75
CA ASN A 14 5.26 3.29 -6.78
C ASN A 14 6.19 3.40 -5.56
N ALA A 15 6.68 4.59 -5.27
CA ALA A 15 7.62 4.87 -4.18
C ALA A 15 7.04 4.65 -2.77
N ASN A 16 5.72 4.57 -2.64
CA ASN A 16 5.05 4.30 -1.36
C ASN A 16 4.89 2.80 -1.08
N PHE A 17 5.00 1.93 -2.09
CA PHE A 17 4.62 0.52 -1.97
C PHE A 17 5.36 -0.19 -0.83
N ASP A 18 6.69 -0.13 -0.82
CA ASP A 18 7.51 -0.80 0.19
C ASP A 18 7.29 -0.21 1.60
N ARG A 19 7.05 1.10 1.69
CA ARG A 19 6.77 1.78 2.97
C ARG A 19 5.44 1.31 3.54
N ILE A 20 4.40 1.26 2.70
CA ILE A 20 3.07 0.78 3.10
C ILE A 20 3.15 -0.68 3.51
N LEU A 21 3.80 -1.53 2.71
CA LEU A 21 3.98 -2.94 3.03
C LEU A 21 4.65 -3.12 4.40
N SER A 22 5.72 -2.36 4.67
CA SER A 22 6.41 -2.40 5.96
C SER A 22 5.49 -2.03 7.13
N VAL A 23 4.67 -0.98 6.99
CA VAL A 23 3.75 -0.56 8.06
C VAL A 23 2.59 -1.56 8.21
N VAL A 24 2.02 -2.08 7.11
CA VAL A 24 0.95 -3.08 7.15
C VAL A 24 1.42 -4.35 7.86
N VAL A 25 2.61 -4.86 7.53
CA VAL A 25 3.17 -6.06 8.17
C VAL A 25 3.41 -5.82 9.66
N LYS A 26 3.97 -4.65 10.03
CA LYS A 26 4.14 -4.27 11.43
C LYS A 26 2.81 -4.22 12.17
N TYR A 27 1.83 -3.51 11.61
CA TYR A 27 0.52 -3.31 12.22
C TYR A 27 -0.20 -4.64 12.46
N LEU A 28 -0.19 -5.54 11.47
CA LEU A 28 -0.79 -6.88 11.57
C LEU A 28 -0.05 -7.79 12.56
N GLY A 29 1.28 -7.65 12.68
CA GLY A 29 2.08 -8.44 13.63
C GLY A 29 1.95 -7.96 15.09
N GLU A 30 1.75 -6.66 15.30
CA GLU A 30 1.58 -6.05 16.63
C GLU A 30 0.12 -6.06 17.10
N SER A 31 -0.84 -6.08 16.18
CA SER A 31 -2.26 -6.09 16.51
C SER A 31 -2.66 -7.42 17.18
N ARG A 32 -3.00 -7.37 18.47
CA ARG A 32 -3.75 -8.43 19.19
C ARG A 32 -5.20 -8.58 18.67
N VAL A 33 -5.58 -7.81 17.66
CA VAL A 33 -6.92 -7.74 17.08
C VAL A 33 -6.95 -8.77 15.95
N GLY A 34 -7.77 -9.82 16.09
CA GLY A 34 -7.82 -11.00 15.22
C GLY A 34 -8.28 -10.74 13.77
N GLY A 35 -7.53 -9.92 13.03
CA GLY A 35 -7.72 -9.68 11.60
C GLY A 35 -7.08 -10.78 10.75
N CYS A 36 -7.55 -10.90 9.51
CA CYS A 36 -6.97 -11.84 8.55
C CYS A 36 -5.65 -11.30 7.99
N VAL A 37 -4.59 -12.11 8.04
CA VAL A 37 -3.24 -11.78 7.53
C VAL A 37 -2.92 -12.48 6.20
N CYS A 38 -3.92 -13.02 5.52
CA CYS A 38 -3.69 -13.69 4.24
C CYS A 38 -3.20 -12.70 3.18
N GLU A 39 -2.50 -13.21 2.17
CA GLU A 39 -1.93 -12.42 1.08
C GLU A 39 -2.96 -11.47 0.43
N LYS A 40 -4.21 -11.94 0.28
CA LYS A 40 -5.30 -11.13 -0.28
C LYS A 40 -5.66 -9.93 0.61
N CYS A 41 -5.73 -10.12 1.92
CA CYS A 41 -6.01 -9.03 2.87
C CYS A 41 -4.87 -8.01 2.89
N VAL A 42 -3.62 -8.48 2.91
CA VAL A 42 -2.45 -7.60 2.84
C VAL A 42 -2.46 -6.77 1.54
N LYS A 43 -2.68 -7.42 0.39
CA LYS A 43 -2.79 -6.73 -0.91
C LYS A 43 -3.94 -5.72 -0.95
N SER A 44 -5.08 -6.05 -0.35
CA SER A 44 -6.22 -5.15 -0.26
C SER A 44 -5.92 -3.91 0.59
N LEU A 45 -5.28 -4.09 1.76
CA LEU A 45 -4.85 -2.98 2.61
C LEU A 45 -3.84 -2.08 1.90
N ILE A 46 -2.88 -2.67 1.19
CA ILE A 46 -1.89 -1.90 0.42
C ILE A 46 -2.59 -1.08 -0.68
N ALA A 47 -3.50 -1.69 -1.43
CA ALA A 47 -4.24 -1.01 -2.48
C ALA A 47 -5.07 0.16 -1.94
N ASP A 48 -5.80 -0.05 -0.83
CA ASP A 48 -6.60 1.00 -0.20
C ASP A 48 -5.70 2.13 0.34
N ALA A 49 -4.57 1.81 0.98
CA ALA A 49 -3.64 2.83 1.50
C ALA A 49 -2.97 3.64 0.36
N LEU A 50 -2.65 3.01 -0.77
CA LEU A 50 -2.13 3.70 -1.96
C LEU A 50 -3.12 4.72 -2.53
N ASN A 51 -4.42 4.48 -2.38
CA ASN A 51 -5.47 5.42 -2.83
C ASN A 51 -5.64 6.63 -1.90
N VAL A 52 -5.10 6.58 -0.67
CA VAL A 52 -5.14 7.69 0.28
C VAL A 52 -3.94 8.62 0.11
N LEU A 53 -2.78 8.08 -0.30
CA LEU A 53 -1.54 8.82 -0.41
C LEU A 53 -1.39 9.53 -1.76
N PRO A 54 -0.67 10.66 -1.80
CA PRO A 54 -0.21 11.24 -3.07
C PRO A 54 0.57 10.22 -3.90
N THR A 55 0.36 10.24 -5.21
CA THR A 55 1.01 9.31 -6.13
C THR A 55 2.48 9.70 -6.35
N HIS A 56 3.38 8.79 -6.01
CA HIS A 56 4.82 8.93 -6.26
C HIS A 56 5.29 7.71 -7.05
N TYR A 57 5.81 7.93 -8.25
CA TYR A 57 6.35 6.87 -9.11
C TYR A 57 7.77 7.20 -9.54
N TYR A 58 8.59 6.17 -9.73
CA TYR A 58 9.93 6.30 -10.27
C TYR A 58 10.22 5.20 -11.28
N ALA A 59 11.13 5.48 -12.20
CA ALA A 59 11.66 4.49 -13.14
C ALA A 59 12.99 3.93 -12.61
N ASP A 60 13.26 2.63 -12.78
CA ASP A 60 14.44 1.93 -12.23
C ASP A 60 15.80 2.61 -12.52
N GLN A 61 15.87 3.42 -13.57
CA GLN A 61 17.08 4.14 -13.98
C GLN A 61 17.50 5.26 -13.01
N THR A 62 16.68 5.59 -12.01
CA THR A 62 16.91 6.72 -11.08
C THR A 62 16.70 6.33 -9.61
N ARG A 63 17.03 5.09 -9.24
CA ARG A 63 16.86 4.48 -7.89
C ARG A 63 17.28 5.36 -6.69
N GLU A 64 18.08 6.40 -6.92
CA GLU A 64 18.59 7.32 -5.91
C GLU A 64 17.61 8.41 -5.41
N GLN A 65 16.40 8.62 -5.98
CA GLN A 65 15.65 9.87 -5.68
C GLN A 65 14.13 9.80 -5.47
N ALA A 66 13.51 8.63 -5.39
CA ALA A 66 12.07 8.58 -5.15
C ALA A 66 11.75 8.72 -3.66
N VAL A 67 11.68 9.96 -3.16
CA VAL A 67 11.14 10.23 -1.83
C VAL A 67 9.63 10.04 -1.89
N GLY A 68 9.15 8.84 -1.57
CA GLY A 68 7.73 8.60 -1.31
C GLY A 68 7.20 9.51 -0.19
N SER A 69 5.91 9.44 0.09
CA SER A 69 5.26 10.26 1.12
C SER A 69 5.94 10.09 2.49
N PRO A 70 6.03 11.16 3.31
CA PRO A 70 6.59 11.09 4.66
C PRO A 70 6.04 9.92 5.47
N TRP A 71 6.88 9.29 6.30
CA TRP A 71 6.51 8.10 7.10
C TRP A 71 5.24 8.31 7.92
N VAL A 72 5.08 9.48 8.56
CA VAL A 72 3.88 9.81 9.32
C VAL A 72 2.59 9.76 8.49
N LEU A 73 2.65 10.18 7.21
CA LEU A 73 1.48 10.10 6.32
C LEU A 73 1.20 8.65 5.91
N VAL A 74 2.24 7.86 5.67
CA VAL A 74 2.12 6.42 5.37
C VAL A 74 1.48 5.69 6.55
N GLU A 75 1.94 5.95 7.77
CA GLU A 75 1.40 5.36 9.00
C GLU A 75 -0.07 5.72 9.20
N ASN A 76 -0.44 7.00 9.03
CA ASN A 76 -1.83 7.45 9.12
C ASN A 76 -2.71 6.79 8.06
N ALA A 77 -2.25 6.74 6.81
CA ALA A 77 -2.99 6.12 5.71
C ALA A 77 -3.24 4.62 5.96
N VAL A 78 -2.25 3.91 6.48
CA VAL A 78 -2.40 2.49 6.83
C VAL A 78 -3.34 2.31 8.02
N ALA A 79 -3.21 3.12 9.07
CA ALA A 79 -4.09 3.04 10.25
C ALA A 79 -5.57 3.26 9.85
N GLU A 80 -5.86 4.30 9.08
CA GLU A 80 -7.21 4.60 8.60
C GLU A 80 -7.75 3.45 7.72
N THR A 81 -6.91 2.88 6.86
CA THR A 81 -7.28 1.77 5.99
C THR A 81 -7.60 0.49 6.78
N VAL A 82 -6.79 0.18 7.80
CA VAL A 82 -7.01 -0.97 8.67
C VAL A 82 -8.31 -0.79 9.47
N GLU A 83 -8.55 0.40 10.02
CA GLU A 83 -9.79 0.71 10.73
C GLU A 83 -11.03 0.51 9.83
N LYS A 84 -10.99 1.04 8.60
CA LYS A 84 -12.05 0.82 7.60
C LYS A 84 -12.23 -0.66 7.27
N HIS A 85 -11.14 -1.40 7.10
CA HIS A 85 -11.22 -2.83 6.77
C HIS A 85 -11.81 -3.63 7.93
N GLN A 86 -11.42 -3.36 9.18
CA GLN A 86 -11.99 -4.00 10.36
C GLN A 86 -13.48 -3.67 10.51
N ALA A 87 -13.88 -2.42 10.28
CA ALA A 87 -15.29 -2.03 10.29
C ALA A 87 -16.10 -2.82 9.24
N ARG A 88 -15.59 -3.01 8.02
CA ARG A 88 -16.23 -3.84 6.97
C ARG A 88 -16.33 -5.31 7.38
N VAL A 89 -15.30 -5.88 7.99
CA VAL A 89 -15.31 -7.27 8.48
C VAL A 89 -16.35 -7.42 9.60
N CYS A 90 -16.39 -6.51 10.56
CA CYS A 90 -17.41 -6.50 11.62
C CYS A 90 -18.83 -6.37 11.06
N LYS A 91 -19.05 -5.51 10.06
CA LYS A 91 -20.37 -5.37 9.40
C LYS A 91 -20.80 -6.64 8.66
N ARG A 92 -19.88 -7.31 7.95
CA ARG A 92 -20.15 -8.60 7.30
C ARG A 92 -20.47 -9.70 8.30
N LEU A 93 -19.71 -9.79 9.40
CA LEU A 93 -19.96 -10.76 10.47
C LEU A 93 -21.27 -10.47 11.22
N ALA A 94 -21.65 -9.20 11.35
CA ALA A 94 -22.92 -8.79 11.94
C ALA A 94 -24.12 -8.91 10.98
N GLY A 95 -23.92 -9.33 9.72
CA GLY A 95 -24.98 -9.48 8.73
C GLY A 95 -25.60 -8.16 8.25
N ILE A 96 -24.87 -7.05 8.34
CA ILE A 96 -25.37 -5.68 8.04
C ILE A 96 -25.10 -5.28 6.57
N GLU A 97 -24.17 -5.94 5.87
CA GLU A 97 -23.91 -5.74 4.44
C GLU A 97 -24.11 -7.05 3.67
N GLY A 98 -25.01 -7.03 2.68
CA GLY A 98 -25.25 -8.09 1.69
C GLY A 98 -24.46 -7.86 0.40
#